data_AF-X1K9I7-F1
#
_entry.id   AF-X1K9I7-F1
#
_cell.length_a   1.000
_cell.length_b   1.000
_cell.length_c   1.000
_cell.angle_alpha   90.00
_cell.angle_beta   90.00
_cell.angle_gamma   90.00
#
_symmetry.space_group_name_H-M   'P 1'
#
loop_
_entity.id
_entity.type
_entity.pdbx_description
1 polymer ?
#
loop_
_entity_poly.entity_id
_entity_poly.type
_entity_poly.pdbx_seq_one_letter_code
_entity_poly.pdbx_strand_id
1 'polypeptide(L)'
;MGEDDPDRFLSRLFWSTFYHEHPYRYPVIGYRTLFEELTREDLLDYYHRMYRPNNIILVGVGDFDSQTALAHIKEVFADFERGSLPPVYIPAEPEQLGPRRAEREFEVKQIYLLMA
;
A
#
# COMPACT_ATOMS: atom_id res chain seq x y z
N MET A 1 -14.93 -7.07 4.37
CA MET A 1 -14.58 -5.83 5.12
C MET A 1 -14.67 -4.68 4.14
N GLY A 2 -15.51 -3.67 4.39
CA GLY A 2 -15.67 -2.52 3.50
C GLY A 2 -16.56 -2.73 2.28
N GLU A 3 -17.53 -3.66 2.35
CA GLU A 3 -18.52 -3.89 1.28
C GLU A 3 -19.78 -3.03 1.45
N ASP A 4 -19.94 -2.41 2.62
CA ASP A 4 -21.02 -1.46 2.92
C ASP A 4 -20.77 -0.05 2.37
N ASP A 5 -19.55 0.21 1.88
CA ASP A 5 -19.14 1.44 1.20
C ASP A 5 -19.02 1.17 -0.31
N PRO A 6 -19.94 1.71 -1.13
CA PRO A 6 -19.99 1.42 -2.56
C PRO A 6 -18.77 1.96 -3.32
N ASP A 7 -18.22 3.11 -2.92
CA ASP A 7 -17.08 3.74 -3.59
C ASP A 7 -15.83 2.92 -3.34
N ARG A 8 -15.64 2.48 -2.09
CA ARG A 8 -14.55 1.59 -1.72
C ARG A 8 -14.67 0.23 -2.42
N PHE A 9 -15.87 -0.32 -2.49
CA PHE A 9 -16.12 -1.57 -3.20
C PHE A 9 -15.82 -1.44 -4.69
N LEU A 10 -16.34 -0.39 -5.35
CA LEU A 10 -16.15 -0.13 -6.77
C LEU A 10 -14.68 0.09 -7.09
N SER A 11 -13.96 0.88 -6.29
CA SER A 11 -12.51 1.10 -6.45
C SER A 11 -11.73 -0.22 -6.39
N ARG A 12 -12.04 -1.09 -5.42
CA ARG A 12 -11.43 -2.43 -5.32
C ARG A 12 -11.74 -3.31 -6.52
N LEU A 13 -13.00 -3.33 -6.96
CA LEU A 13 -13.43 -4.09 -8.14
C LEU A 13 -12.72 -3.57 -9.41
N PHE A 14 -12.63 -2.25 -9.57
CA PHE A 14 -11.96 -1.60 -10.69
C PHE A 14 -10.48 -1.98 -10.75
N TRP A 15 -9.71 -1.77 -9.68
CA TRP A 15 -8.27 -2.06 -9.68
C TRP A 15 -7.96 -3.54 -9.88
N SER A 16 -8.73 -4.43 -9.26
CA SER A 16 -8.56 -5.88 -9.41
C SER A 16 -8.95 -6.41 -10.79
N THR A 17 -9.82 -5.69 -11.51
CA THR A 17 -10.19 -5.97 -12.90
C THR A 17 -9.19 -5.37 -13.88
N PHE A 18 -8.69 -4.17 -13.60
CA PHE A 18 -7.81 -3.43 -14.49
C PHE A 18 -6.38 -3.95 -14.48
N TYR A 19 -5.86 -4.43 -13.35
CA TYR A 19 -4.51 -4.99 -13.24
C TYR A 19 -4.55 -6.50 -13.02
N HIS A 20 -3.92 -7.25 -13.92
CA HIS A 20 -3.83 -8.71 -13.82
C HIS A 20 -2.58 -9.15 -13.04
N GLU A 21 -1.45 -8.50 -13.30
CA GLU A 21 -0.14 -8.86 -12.70
C GLU A 21 0.37 -7.76 -11.78
N HIS A 22 0.17 -6.49 -12.16
CA HIS A 22 0.72 -5.37 -11.41
C HIS A 22 0.17 -5.30 -9.97
N PRO A 23 1.00 -5.05 -8.94
CA PRO A 23 0.57 -5.07 -7.54
C PRO A 23 -0.55 -4.09 -7.16
N TYR A 24 -0.82 -3.08 -7.99
CA TYR A 24 -1.94 -2.15 -7.80
C TYR A 24 -3.31 -2.82 -7.81
N ARG A 25 -3.41 -4.07 -8.29
CA ARG A 25 -4.63 -4.87 -8.16
C ARG A 25 -5.02 -5.17 -6.71
N TYR A 26 -4.08 -5.08 -5.78
CA TYR A 26 -4.30 -5.41 -4.37
C TYR A 26 -4.76 -4.18 -3.58
N PRO A 27 -5.80 -4.30 -2.74
CA PRO A 27 -6.18 -3.23 -1.85
C PRO A 27 -5.09 -3.01 -0.79
N VAL A 28 -4.78 -1.75 -0.47
CA VAL A 28 -3.75 -1.40 0.53
C VAL A 28 -4.01 -2.06 1.90
N ILE A 29 -5.27 -2.17 2.29
CA ILE A 29 -5.63 -2.83 3.56
C ILE A 29 -5.45 -4.36 3.52
N GLY A 30 -5.27 -4.98 2.36
CA GLY A 30 -5.21 -6.43 2.20
C GLY A 30 -6.59 -7.12 2.16
N TYR A 31 -6.56 -8.45 2.13
CA TYR A 31 -7.76 -9.30 2.13
C TYR A 31 -7.95 -9.97 3.48
N ARG A 32 -9.21 -10.18 3.89
CA ARG A 32 -9.54 -10.83 5.17
C ARG A 32 -8.88 -12.20 5.33
N THR A 33 -8.93 -13.02 4.29
CA THR A 33 -8.33 -14.36 4.31
C THR A 33 -6.84 -14.33 4.62
N LEU A 34 -6.12 -13.31 4.14
CA LEU A 34 -4.71 -13.13 4.45
C LEU A 34 -4.50 -12.85 5.95
N PHE A 35 -5.33 -12.01 6.57
CA PHE A 35 -5.23 -11.72 8.00
C PHE A 35 -5.57 -12.91 8.90
N GLU A 36 -6.38 -13.84 8.40
CA GLU A 36 -6.70 -15.08 9.13
C GLU A 36 -5.52 -16.06 9.16
N GLU A 37 -4.56 -15.89 8.22
CA GLU A 37 -3.39 -16.76 8.07
C GLU A 37 -2.08 -16.11 8.59
N LEU A 38 -2.01 -14.78 8.67
CA LEU A 38 -0.81 -14.06 9.08
C LEU A 38 -0.39 -14.35 10.54
N THR A 39 0.90 -14.63 10.72
CA THR A 39 1.50 -14.80 12.04
C THR A 39 2.19 -13.53 12.53
N ARG A 40 2.55 -13.49 13.81
CA ARG A 40 3.35 -12.39 14.37
C ARG A 40 4.73 -12.34 13.72
N GLU A 41 5.31 -13.51 13.47
CA GLU A 41 6.62 -13.70 12.87
C GLU A 41 6.67 -13.09 11.47
N ASP A 42 5.63 -13.31 10.64
CA ASP A 42 5.52 -12.69 9.31
C ASP A 42 5.59 -11.15 9.35
N LEU A 43 4.92 -10.54 10.35
CA LEU A 43 4.91 -9.08 10.52
C LEU A 43 6.28 -8.56 10.98
N LEU A 44 6.92 -9.25 11.92
CA LEU A 44 8.25 -8.90 12.39
C LEU A 44 9.30 -9.04 11.28
N ASP A 45 9.21 -10.11 10.49
CA ASP A 45 10.10 -10.35 9.36
C ASP A 45 9.94 -9.26 8.30
N TYR A 46 8.69 -8.87 7.99
CA TYR A 46 8.43 -7.73 7.10
C TYR A 46 9.02 -6.43 7.66
N TYR A 47 8.79 -6.14 8.93
CA TYR A 47 9.32 -4.94 9.59
C TYR A 47 10.85 -4.90 9.53
N HIS A 48 11.53 -5.96 9.97
CA HIS A 48 12.99 -6.06 9.93
C HIS A 48 13.56 -6.04 8.51
N ARG A 49 12.80 -6.47 7.50
CA ARG A 49 13.25 -6.41 6.10
C ARG A 49 13.08 -5.03 5.48
N MET A 50 11.98 -4.34 5.75
CA MET A 50 11.60 -3.12 5.04
C MET A 50 11.96 -1.83 5.79
N TYR A 51 11.93 -1.83 7.13
CA TYR A 51 12.22 -0.65 7.95
C TYR A 51 13.73 -0.55 8.24
N ARG A 52 14.49 -0.19 7.20
CA ARG A 52 15.93 0.07 7.29
C ARG A 52 16.25 1.55 7.05
N PRO A 53 17.32 2.10 7.64
CA PRO A 53 17.69 3.52 7.47
C PRO A 53 17.87 3.94 6.02
N ASN A 54 18.48 3.07 5.22
CA ASN A 54 18.67 3.29 3.79
C ASN A 54 17.40 3.08 2.93
N ASN A 55 16.23 2.89 3.56
CA ASN A 55 14.92 2.77 2.92
C ASN A 55 13.88 3.74 3.52
N ILE A 56 14.32 4.75 4.28
CA ILE A 56 13.45 5.76 4.92
C ILE A 56 13.84 7.15 4.43
N ILE A 57 12.84 8.00 4.19
CA ILE A 57 13.00 9.42 3.88
C ILE A 57 12.31 10.23 4.97
N LEU A 58 13.02 11.21 5.53
CA LEU A 58 12.48 12.19 6.47
C LEU A 58 12.25 13.52 5.75
N VAL A 59 11.05 14.07 5.87
CA VAL A 59 10.67 15.35 5.26
C VAL A 59 10.18 16.28 6.36
N GLY A 60 10.81 17.46 6.48
CA GLY A 60 10.41 18.51 7.42
C GLY A 60 9.95 19.76 6.66
N VAL A 61 8.79 20.32 7.05
CA VAL A 61 8.21 21.52 6.43
C VAL A 61 7.68 22.44 7.53
N GLY A 62 8.07 23.70 7.51
CA GLY A 62 7.66 24.70 8.50
C GLY A 62 8.68 25.83 8.66
N ASP A 63 8.49 26.63 9.71
CA ASP A 63 9.39 27.71 10.11
C ASP A 63 10.37 27.20 11.17
N PHE A 64 11.53 26.69 10.72
CA PHE A 64 12.60 26.21 11.60
C PHE A 64 13.96 26.37 10.92
N ASP A 65 15.02 26.42 11.74
CA ASP A 65 16.39 26.38 11.21
C ASP A 65 16.75 24.97 10.74
N SER A 66 16.90 24.83 9.42
CA SER A 66 17.18 23.54 8.78
C SER A 66 18.53 22.93 9.18
N GLN A 67 19.53 23.74 9.54
CA GLN A 67 20.87 23.25 9.89
C GLN A 67 20.87 22.66 11.29
N THR A 68 20.26 23.35 12.25
CA THR A 68 20.05 22.85 13.62
C THR A 68 19.21 21.58 13.60
N ALA A 69 18.10 21.56 12.84
CA ALA A 69 17.27 20.36 12.71
C ALA A 69 18.06 19.18 12.12
N LEU A 70 18.83 19.41 11.05
CA LEU A 70 19.64 18.37 10.44
C LEU A 70 20.73 17.84 11.38
N ALA A 71 21.33 18.70 12.20
CA ALA A 71 22.33 18.29 13.19
C ALA A 71 21.72 17.33 14.23
N HIS A 72 20.56 17.68 14.79
CA HIS A 72 19.84 16.82 15.73
C HIS A 72 19.38 15.51 15.10
N ILE A 73 18.88 15.54 13.86
CA ILE A 73 18.50 14.32 13.13
C ILE A 73 19.72 13.41 12.98
N LYS A 74 20.89 13.95 12.59
CA LYS A 74 22.11 13.14 12.46
C LYS A 74 22.54 12.51 13.78
N GLU A 75 22.39 13.23 14.88
CA GLU A 75 22.71 12.73 16.23
C GLU A 75 21.76 11.59 16.64
N VAL A 76 20.44 11.77 16.49
CA VAL A 76 19.42 10.77 16.86
C VAL A 76 19.57 9.49 16.04
N PHE A 77 19.96 9.61 14.76
CA PHE A 77 20.12 8.47 13.86
C PHE A 77 21.58 7.99 13.73
N ALA A 78 22.48 8.43 14.62
CA ALA A 78 23.90 8.09 14.54
C ALA A 78 24.18 6.59 14.60
N ASP A 79 23.45 5.86 15.44
CA ASP A 79 23.63 4.42 15.67
C ASP A 79 22.79 3.54 14.72
N PHE A 80 22.08 4.14 13.76
CA PHE A 80 21.22 3.38 12.86
C PHE A 80 22.02 2.76 11.71
N GLU A 81 22.21 1.44 11.79
CA GLU A 81 22.96 0.68 10.79
C GLU A 81 22.15 0.45 9.49
N ARG A 82 22.84 0.59 8.35
CA ARG A 82 22.30 0.23 7.05
C ARG A 82 22.07 -1.29 6.95
N GLY A 83 21.01 -1.68 6.25
CA GLY A 83 20.69 -3.08 5.99
C GLY A 83 20.65 -3.40 4.50
N SER A 84 20.74 -4.69 4.18
CA SER A 84 20.40 -5.19 2.85
C SER A 84 18.92 -4.97 2.57
N LEU A 85 18.61 -4.49 1.36
CA LEU A 85 17.24 -4.33 0.89
C LEU A 85 16.94 -5.40 -0.15
N PRO A 86 15.76 -6.05 -0.08
CA PRO A 86 15.35 -6.96 -1.14
C PRO A 86 15.20 -6.17 -2.45
N PRO A 87 15.52 -6.77 -3.61
CA PRO A 87 15.22 -6.15 -4.89
C PRO A 87 13.71 -5.93 -5.01
N VAL A 88 13.31 -4.74 -5.45
CA VAL A 88 11.90 -4.44 -5.72
C VAL A 88 11.56 -5.03 -7.09
N TYR A 89 10.82 -6.14 -7.09
CA TYR A 89 10.28 -6.72 -8.31
C TYR A 89 8.85 -6.25 -8.52
N ILE A 90 8.62 -5.55 -9.62
CA ILE A 90 7.28 -5.15 -10.07
C ILE A 90 7.06 -5.85 -11.41
N PRO A 91 6.16 -6.84 -11.50
CA PRO A 91 5.86 -7.49 -12.77
C PRO A 91 5.29 -6.47 -13.76
N ALA A 92 5.71 -6.58 -15.02
CA ALA A 92 5.14 -5.78 -16.09
C ALA A 92 3.68 -6.20 -16.32
N GLU A 93 2.78 -5.23 -16.43
CA GLU A 93 1.39 -5.51 -16.76
C GLU A 93 1.30 -5.89 -18.25
N PRO A 94 0.64 -7.01 -18.61
CA PRO A 94 0.43 -7.37 -20.00
C PRO A 94 -0.40 -6.31 -20.72
N GLU A 95 -0.09 -6.11 -22.01
CA GLU A 95 -0.82 -5.17 -22.86
C GLU A 95 -2.32 -5.46 -22.86
N GLN A 96 -3.13 -4.42 -22.72
CA GLN A 96 -4.57 -4.55 -22.76
C GLN A 96 -5.05 -4.60 -24.22
N LEU A 97 -5.31 -5.81 -24.71
CA LEU A 97 -5.80 -6.04 -26.08
C LEU A 97 -7.30 -5.77 -26.28
N GLY A 98 -8.04 -5.51 -25.20
CA GLY A 98 -9.48 -5.24 -25.26
C GLY A 98 -10.07 -4.79 -23.92
N PRO A 99 -11.35 -4.41 -23.88
CA PRO A 99 -12.00 -3.95 -22.65
C PRO A 99 -11.98 -5.01 -21.54
N ARG A 100 -11.61 -4.62 -20.33
CA ARG A 100 -11.76 -5.43 -19.11
C ARG A 100 -13.01 -4.97 -18.38
N ARG A 101 -13.87 -5.90 -17.98
CA ARG A 101 -15.16 -5.62 -17.33
C ARG A 101 -15.40 -6.62 -16.21
N ALA A 102 -15.99 -6.15 -15.11
CA ALA A 102 -16.45 -6.99 -14.03
C ALA A 102 -17.75 -6.41 -13.46
N GLU A 103 -18.68 -7.30 -13.19
CA GLU A 103 -19.97 -7.00 -12.57
C GLU A 103 -20.12 -7.86 -11.31
N ARG A 104 -20.72 -7.28 -10.28
CA ARG A 104 -20.98 -7.93 -9.00
C ARG A 104 -22.33 -7.49 -8.49
N GLU A 105 -23.21 -8.47 -8.32
CA GLU A 105 -24.52 -8.29 -7.69
C GLU A 105 -24.47 -8.86 -6.27
N PHE A 106 -24.99 -8.11 -5.31
CA PHE A 106 -25.10 -8.52 -3.91
C PHE A 106 -26.19 -7.71 -3.20
N GLU A 107 -26.67 -8.22 -2.06
CA GLU A 107 -27.65 -7.50 -1.25
C GLU A 107 -27.01 -6.26 -0.61
N VAL A 108 -27.60 -5.10 -0.88
CA VAL A 108 -27.20 -3.81 -0.28
C VAL A 108 -28.32 -3.30 0.61
N LYS A 109 -27.96 -2.74 1.77
CA LYS A 109 -28.93 -2.07 2.67
C LYS A 109 -29.38 -0.72 2.13
N GLN A 110 -28.58 -0.09 1.27
CA GLN A 110 -28.82 1.23 0.70
C GLN A 110 -28.32 1.28 -0.75
N ILE A 111 -29.10 1.92 -1.62
CA ILE A 111 -28.75 2.14 -3.03
C ILE A 111 -28.04 3.48 -3.16
N TYR A 112 -26.93 3.50 -3.88
CA TYR A 112 -26.21 4.71 -4.23
C TYR A 112 -26.33 4.94 -5.74
N LEU A 113 -26.83 6.11 -6.13
CA LEU A 113 -26.93 6.53 -7.52
C LEU A 113 -25.94 7.68 -7.75
N LEU A 114 -24.83 7.38 -8.41
CA LEU A 114 -23.91 8.40 -8.91
C LEU A 114 -24.39 8.84 -10.29
N MET A 115 -24.88 10.06 -10.39
CA MET A 115 -25.15 10.73 -11.67
C MET A 115 -23.98 11.67 -11.98
N ALA A 116 -23.40 11.52 -13.16
CA ALA A 116 -22.36 12.40 -13.70
C ALA A 116 -22.95 13.42 -14.67
#